data_AF-A0A924QEQ4-F1
#
_entry.id   AF-A0A924QEQ4-F1
#
_cell.length_a   1.000
_cell.length_b   1.000
_cell.length_c   1.000
_cell.angle_alpha   90.00
_cell.angle_beta   90.00
_cell.angle_gamma   90.00
#
_symmetry.space_group_name_H-M   'P 1'
#
loop_
_entity.id
_entity.type
_entity.pdbx_description
1 polymer ?
#
loop_
_entity_poly.entity_id
_entity_poly.type
_entity_poly.pdbx_seq_one_letter_code
_entity_poly.pdbx_strand_id
1 'polypeptide(L)'
;MDTLLLSTARIATFDIDKPLTNASGFFFERDGRLYLVTSRHVVIDAPSKQHPNRITIDIHTDAGDLGRSVGFGRVALVWPRVAECQLHARSS
;
A
#
# COMPACT_ATOMS: atom_id res chain seq x y z
N MET A 1 0.18 12.81 -23.66
CA MET A 1 0.82 12.58 -22.35
C MET A 1 -0.22 11.90 -21.48
N ASP A 2 -0.28 10.57 -21.53
CA ASP A 2 -1.05 9.81 -20.55
C ASP A 2 -0.40 10.07 -19.20
N THR A 3 -1.12 10.75 -18.32
CA THR A 3 -0.70 10.99 -16.95
C THR A 3 -0.76 9.65 -16.24
N LEU A 4 0.30 8.86 -16.37
CA LEU A 4 0.62 7.82 -15.41
C LEU A 4 0.75 8.57 -14.08
N LEU A 5 -0.32 8.56 -13.28
CA LEU A 5 -0.39 9.20 -11.96
C LEU A 5 0.58 8.47 -11.03
N LEU A 6 1.88 8.72 -11.22
CA LEU A 6 2.94 8.29 -10.34
C LEU A 6 2.93 9.18 -9.09
N SER A 7 1.79 9.17 -8.40
CA SER A 7 1.65 9.81 -7.10
C SER A 7 2.19 8.84 -6.06
N THR A 8 3.27 9.24 -5.38
CA THR A 8 3.78 8.50 -4.23
C THR A 8 2.72 8.50 -3.14
N ALA A 9 2.27 7.30 -2.75
CA ALA A 9 1.35 7.10 -1.64
C ALA A 9 2.14 6.79 -0.37
N ARG A 10 1.79 7.44 0.73
CA ARG A 10 2.28 7.03 2.05
C ARG A 10 1.48 5.84 2.55
N ILE A 11 2.18 4.82 3.04
CA ILE A 11 1.61 3.61 3.61
C ILE A 11 2.05 3.54 5.07
N ALA A 12 1.11 3.37 6.00
CA ALA A 12 1.42 3.07 7.39
C ALA A 12 1.01 1.63 7.71
N THR A 13 1.87 0.92 8.44
CA THR A 13 1.66 -0.49 8.80
C THR A 13 1.38 -0.62 10.29
N PHE A 14 0.53 -1.59 10.65
CA PHE A 14 0.08 -1.78 12.03
C PHE A 14 0.07 -3.25 12.42
N ASP A 15 0.30 -3.49 13.72
CA ASP A 15 -0.05 -4.71 14.42
C ASP A 15 -1.22 -4.42 15.38
N ILE A 16 -2.42 -4.82 14.96
CA ILE A 16 -3.71 -4.48 15.55
C ILE A 16 -3.92 -2.97 15.50
N ASP A 17 -3.55 -2.26 16.57
CA ASP A 17 -3.61 -0.80 16.66
C ASP A 17 -2.25 -0.16 16.95
N LYS A 18 -1.21 -0.98 17.09
CA LYS A 18 0.16 -0.51 17.28
C LYS A 18 0.77 -0.15 15.91
N PRO A 19 1.19 1.09 15.68
CA PRO A 19 1.93 1.43 14.46
C PRO A 19 3.29 0.73 14.47
N LEU A 20 3.70 0.21 13.30
CA LEU A 20 4.98 -0.45 13.11
C LEU A 20 5.94 0.45 12.31
N THR A 21 5.67 0.63 11.01
CA THR A 21 6.54 1.38 10.10
C THR A 21 5.73 2.25 9.14
N ASN A 22 6.37 3.31 8.66
CA ASN A 22 5.90 4.01 7.47
C ASN A 22 6.69 3.51 6.27
N ALA A 23 6.01 3.41 5.14
CA ALA A 23 6.55 3.03 3.86
C ALA A 23 5.96 3.90 2.76
N SER A 24 6.53 3.77 1.57
CA SER A 24 6.00 4.38 0.36
C SER A 24 5.51 3.32 -0.61
N GLY A 25 4.58 3.74 -1.47
CA GLY A 25 4.17 3.02 -2.66
C GLY A 25 3.79 4.03 -3.74
N PHE A 26 3.24 3.54 -4.83
CA PHE A 26 2.66 4.39 -5.87
C PHE A 26 1.38 3.77 -6.41
N PHE A 27 0.47 4.62 -6.87
CA PHE A 27 -0.69 4.16 -7.60
C PHE A 27 -0.36 3.93 -9.07
N PHE A 28 -0.95 2.89 -9.65
CA PHE A 28 -0.83 2.56 -11.05
C PHE A 28 -2.19 2.11 -11.56
N GLU A 29 -2.69 2.74 -12.62
CA GLU A 29 -3.95 2.34 -13.24
C GLU A 29 -3.69 1.40 -14.41
N ARG A 30 -4.44 0.29 -14.46
CA ARG A 30 -4.46 -0.62 -15.60
C ARG A 30 -5.86 -1.20 -15.79
N ASP A 31 -6.35 -1.18 -17.02
CA ASP A 31 -7.65 -1.72 -17.41
C ASP A 31 -8.80 -1.16 -16.53
N GLY A 32 -8.75 0.13 -16.20
CA GLY A 32 -9.73 0.82 -15.35
C GLY A 32 -9.67 0.45 -13.86
N ARG A 33 -8.61 -0.24 -13.43
CA ARG A 33 -8.39 -0.63 -12.03
C ARG A 33 -7.17 0.08 -11.49
N LEU A 34 -7.33 0.70 -10.32
CA LEU A 34 -6.24 1.33 -9.58
C LEU A 34 -5.54 0.32 -8.67
N TYR A 35 -4.24 0.13 -8.87
CA TYR A 35 -3.39 -0.73 -8.07
C TYR A 35 -2.49 0.13 -7.18
N LEU A 36 -2.31 -0.28 -5.93
CA LEU A 36 -1.25 0.23 -5.07
C LEU A 36 -0.06 -0.74 -5.12
N VAL A 37 1.08 -0.24 -5.59
CA VAL A 37 2.32 -1.02 -5.66
C VAL A 37 3.26 -0.55 -4.55
N THR A 38 3.78 -1.50 -3.77
CA THR A 38 4.80 -1.25 -2.74
C THR A 38 5.77 -2.42 -2.63
N SER A 39 6.86 -2.22 -1.91
CA SER A 39 7.85 -3.28 -1.69
C SER A 39 7.27 -4.41 -0.84
N ARG A 40 7.65 -5.66 -1.15
CA ARG A 40 7.21 -6.85 -0.41
C ARG A 40 7.44 -6.75 1.09
N HIS A 41 8.60 -6.24 1.52
CA HIS A 41 8.95 -6.14 2.95
C HIS A 41 8.02 -5.22 3.74
N VAL A 42 7.28 -4.33 3.08
CA VAL A 42 6.29 -3.46 3.72
C VAL A 42 5.12 -4.27 4.26
N VAL A 43 4.73 -5.33 3.55
CA VAL A 43 3.60 -6.19 3.92
C VAL A 43 4.03 -7.52 4.55
N ILE A 44 5.21 -8.04 4.18
CA ILE A 44 5.77 -9.29 4.71
C ILE A 44 7.30 -9.17 4.77
N ASP A 45 7.84 -9.12 5.99
CA ASP A 45 9.28 -9.19 6.21
C ASP A 45 9.65 -10.39 7.10
N ALA A 46 9.97 -11.52 6.45
CA ALA A 46 10.35 -12.75 7.13
C ALA A 46 11.66 -12.62 7.94
N PRO A 47 12.72 -11.95 7.45
CA PRO A 47 13.92 -11.66 8.25
C PRO A 47 13.68 -10.83 9.52
N SER A 48 12.84 -9.79 9.47
CA SER A 48 12.58 -8.92 10.65
C SER A 48 11.42 -9.38 11.53
N LYS A 49 10.72 -10.47 11.14
CA LYS A 49 9.50 -11.01 11.79
C LYS A 49 8.36 -9.99 11.87
N GLN A 50 8.37 -8.95 11.04
CA GLN A 50 7.26 -7.99 10.98
C GLN A 50 6.18 -8.50 10.03
N HIS A 51 5.01 -8.76 10.60
CA HIS A 51 3.82 -9.23 9.91
C HIS A 51 2.65 -8.29 10.25
N PRO A 52 2.57 -7.11 9.62
CA PRO A 52 1.49 -6.17 9.89
C PRO A 52 0.15 -6.83 9.57
N ASN A 53 -0.83 -6.72 10.46
CA ASN A 53 -2.19 -7.22 10.17
C ASN A 53 -3.05 -6.18 9.44
N ARG A 54 -2.58 -4.93 9.35
CA ARG A 54 -3.30 -3.82 8.73
C ARG A 54 -2.34 -2.83 8.11
N ILE A 55 -2.76 -2.27 6.97
CA ILE A 55 -2.18 -1.07 6.40
C ILE A 55 -3.23 0.05 6.31
N THR A 56 -2.76 1.29 6.30
CA THR A 56 -3.54 2.46 5.88
C THR A 56 -2.76 3.21 4.82
N ILE A 57 -3.48 3.91 3.94
CA ILE A 57 -2.91 4.64 2.81
C ILE A 57 -3.38 6.08 2.89
N ASP A 58 -2.47 7.04 2.84
CA ASP A 58 -2.87 8.44 2.79
C ASP A 58 -3.23 8.83 1.35
N ILE A 59 -4.42 9.39 1.18
CA ILE A 59 -4.91 9.91 -0.11
C ILE A 59 -5.01 11.43 -0.01
N HIS A 60 -4.33 12.12 -0.92
CA HIS A 60 -4.49 13.56 -1.09
C HIS A 60 -5.85 13.87 -1.70
N THR A 61 -6.65 14.68 -1.02
CA THR A 61 -8.04 14.96 -1.42
C THR A 61 -8.19 16.31 -2.12
N ASP A 62 -7.14 17.13 -2.11
CA ASP A 62 -7.14 18.48 -2.66
C ASP A 62 -5.96 18.63 -3.62
N ALA A 63 -6.26 18.92 -4.89
CA ALA A 63 -5.23 19.11 -5.91
C ALA A 63 -4.47 20.44 -5.76
N GLY A 64 -5.05 21.42 -5.06
CA GLY A 64 -4.43 22.72 -4.76
C GLY A 64 -3.68 22.74 -3.43
N ASP A 65 -3.86 21.72 -2.58
CA ASP A 65 -3.23 21.62 -1.28
C ASP A 65 -2.84 20.16 -0.99
N LEU A 66 -1.59 19.82 -1.35
CA LEU A 66 -1.02 18.49 -1.08
C LEU A 66 -0.88 18.19 0.43
N GLY A 67 -1.03 19.18 1.32
CA GLY A 67 -1.06 18.97 2.77
C GLY A 67 -2.38 18.36 3.26
N ARG A 68 -3.44 18.45 2.46
CA ARG A 68 -4.74 17.84 2.77
C ARG A 68 -4.78 16.39 2.31
N SER A 69 -4.58 15.50 3.25
CA SER A 69 -4.75 14.07 3.05
C SER A 69 -5.70 13.46 4.06
N VAL A 70 -6.31 12.34 3.67
CA VAL A 70 -7.08 11.48 4.55
C VAL A 70 -6.45 10.10 4.59
N GLY A 71 -6.37 9.51 5.78
CA GLY A 71 -6.04 8.10 5.92
C GLY A 71 -7.20 7.25 5.41
N PHE A 72 -7.02 6.62 4.25
CA PHE A 72 -8.01 5.77 3.60
C PHE A 72 -7.62 4.29 3.71
N GLY A 73 -8.65 3.44 3.72
CA GLY A 73 -8.51 1.99 3.62
C GLY A 73 -7.91 1.36 4.87
N ARG A 74 -8.76 0.89 5.80
CA ARG A 74 -8.35 -0.15 6.75
C ARG A 74 -8.35 -1.47 6.00
N VAL A 75 -7.25 -1.77 5.32
CA VAL A 75 -7.09 -3.05 4.62
C VAL A 75 -6.54 -4.05 5.62
N ALA A 76 -7.39 -4.99 6.03
CA ALA A 76 -6.96 -6.14 6.82
C ALA A 76 -6.09 -7.03 5.93
N LEU A 77 -4.86 -7.25 6.35
CA LEU A 77 -3.96 -8.20 5.72
C LEU A 77 -4.27 -9.57 6.32
N VAL A 78 -4.89 -10.44 5.52
CA VAL A 78 -5.25 -11.80 5.92
C VAL A 78 -4.27 -12.77 5.28
N TRP A 79 -3.45 -13.43 6.09
CA TRP A 79 -2.63 -14.55 5.65
C TRP A 79 -3.51 -15.79 5.51
N PRO A 80 -3.40 -16.60 4.43
CA PRO A 80 -2.33 -16.70 3.41
C PRO A 80 -2.55 -15.87 2.12
N ARG A 81 -3.69 -15.19 1.96
CA ARG A 81 -4.06 -14.48 0.72
C ARG A 81 -3.03 -13.45 0.24
N VAL A 82 -2.36 -12.76 1.16
CA VAL A 82 -1.28 -11.82 0.83
C VAL A 82 -0.12 -12.51 0.10
N ALA A 83 0.20 -13.76 0.45
CA ALA A 83 1.25 -14.53 -0.20
C ALA A 83 0.86 -14.98 -1.62
N GLU A 84 -0.41 -15.30 -1.85
CA GLU A 84 -0.92 -15.73 -3.18
C GLU A 84 -0.90 -14.58 -4.20
N CYS A 85 -1.27 -13.36 -3.80
CA CYS A 85 -1.16 -12.18 -4.68
C CYS A 85 0.28 -11.93 -5.12
N GLN A 86 1.27 -12.20 -4.25
CA GLN A 86 2.69 -12.04 -4.59
C GLN A 86 3.18 -13.05 -5.62
N LEU A 87 2.61 -14.25 -5.64
CA LEU A 87 2.97 -15.28 -6.62
C LEU A 87 2.48 -14.91 -8.02
N HIS A 88 1.23 -14.42 -8.13
CA HIS A 88 0.67 -13.97 -9.41
C HIS A 88 1.41 -12.76 -10.00
N ALA A 89 1.93 -11.86 -9.16
CA ALA A 89 2.71 -10.71 -9.61
C ALA A 89 4.10 -11.06 -10.19
N ARG A 90 4.62 -12.28 -9.98
CA ARG A 90 5.90 -12.73 -10.57
C ARG A 90 5.73 -13.43 -11.91
N SER A 91 4.51 -13.80 -12.28
CA SER A 91 4.19 -14.57 -13.48
C SER A 91 3.61 -13.72 -14.62
N SER A 92 3.75 -12.39 -14.57
CA SER A 92 3.29 -11.45 -15.60
C SER A 92 4.38 -10.48 -16.02
#